data_AF-A0A920JRA4-F1
#
_entry.id   AF-A0A920JRA4-F1
#
_cell.length_a   1.000
_cell.length_b   1.000
_cell.length_c   1.000
_cell.angle_alpha   90.00
_cell.angle_beta   90.00
_cell.angle_gamma   90.00
#
_symmetry.space_group_name_H-M   'P 1'
#
loop_
_entity.id
_entity.type
_entity.pdbx_description
1 polymer ?
#
loop_
_entity_poly.entity_id
_entity_poly.type
_entity_poly.pdbx_seq_one_letter_code
_entity_poly.pdbx_strand_id
1 'polypeptide(L)' 'MGEDDWRWHMYDTVKGSDWLGDQDSIEYMCKNAVDSIIELEHYGVPFSRTEEGKISQKGLSVE' A
#
# COMPACT_ATOMS: atom_id res chain seq x y z
N MET A 1 -12.22 4.86 -7.64
CA MET A 1 -11.29 4.71 -6.50
C MET A 1 -11.24 6.06 -5.81
N GLY A 2 -11.54 6.11 -4.51
CA GLY A 2 -11.40 7.34 -3.72
C GLY A 2 -9.93 7.70 -3.54
N GLU A 3 -9.66 8.91 -3.03
CA GLU A 3 -8.32 9.28 -2.56
C GLU A 3 -7.91 8.32 -1.44
N ASP A 4 -6.72 7.72 -1.53
CA ASP A 4 -6.21 6.77 -0.54
C ASP A 4 -5.41 7.48 0.57
N ASP A 5 -5.37 6.91 1.76
CA ASP A 5 -4.63 7.41 2.92
C ASP A 5 -3.91 6.24 3.60
N TRP A 6 -2.62 6.38 3.89
CA TRP A 6 -1.82 5.35 4.54
C TRP A 6 -2.40 4.92 5.89
N ARG A 7 -3.18 5.79 6.56
CA ARG A 7 -3.88 5.47 7.81
C ARG A 7 -4.97 4.41 7.62
N TRP A 8 -5.59 4.33 6.44
CA TRP A 8 -6.56 3.28 6.12
C TRP A 8 -5.85 1.95 5.89
N HIS A 9 -4.71 1.96 5.20
CA HIS A 9 -3.86 0.77 5.08
C HIS A 9 -3.38 0.29 6.46
N MET A 10 -3.00 1.22 7.36
CA MET A 10 -2.68 0.88 8.75
C MET A 10 -3.88 0.26 9.47
N TYR A 11 -5.08 0.86 9.37
CA TYR A 11 -6.29 0.32 9.98
C TYR A 11 -6.60 -1.09 9.49
N ASP A 12 -6.55 -1.32 8.18
CA ASP A 12 -6.80 -2.63 7.58
C ASP A 12 -5.74 -3.66 8.00
N THR A 13 -4.48 -3.24 8.14
CA THR A 13 -3.39 -4.12 8.61
C THR A 13 -3.57 -4.49 10.08
N VAL A 14 -3.89 -3.53 10.95
CA VAL A 14 -4.14 -3.78 12.38
C VAL A 14 -5.34 -4.71 12.53
N LYS A 15 -6.45 -4.42 11.86
CA LYS A 15 -7.65 -5.26 11.85
C LYS A 15 -7.36 -6.66 11.29
N GLY A 16 -6.62 -6.75 10.20
CA GLY A 16 -6.26 -8.02 9.55
C GLY A 16 -5.29 -8.87 10.38
N SER A 17 -4.49 -8.25 11.24
CA SER A 17 -3.60 -8.93 12.20
C SER A 17 -4.32 -9.49 13.43
N ASP A 18 -5.65 -9.36 13.49
CA ASP A 18 -6.47 -9.72 14.65
C ASP A 18 -6.01 -9.02 15.95
N TRP A 19 -5.56 -7.76 15.81
CA TRP A 19 -5.02 -6.93 16.90
C TRP A 19 -3.76 -7.47 17.59
N LEU A 20 -3.12 -8.51 17.04
CA LEU A 20 -1.88 -9.09 17.57
C LEU A 20 -0.62 -8.45 16.98
N GLY A 21 -0.75 -7.64 15.92
CA GLY A 21 0.37 -6.94 15.30
C GLY A 21 0.87 -5.75 16.13
N ASP A 22 2.18 -5.54 16.12
CA ASP A 22 2.79 -4.38 16.74
C ASP A 22 2.49 -3.10 15.95
N GLN A 23 1.75 -2.17 16.56
CA GLN A 23 1.18 -1.04 15.85
C GLN A 23 2.23 -0.01 15.43
N ASP A 24 3.34 0.11 16.15
CA ASP A 24 4.43 1.02 15.79
C ASP A 24 5.13 0.60 14.48
N SER A 25 5.28 -0.71 14.32
CA SER A 25 5.91 -1.36 13.19
C SER A 25 4.98 -1.33 11.99
N ILE A 26 3.67 -1.53 12.22
CA ILE A 26 2.65 -1.37 11.18
C ILE A 26 2.57 0.09 10.72
N GLU A 27 2.59 1.07 11.63
CA GLU A 27 2.60 2.49 11.26
C GLU A 27 3.81 2.81 10.38
N TYR A 28 5.01 2.40 10.80
CA TYR A 28 6.24 2.60 10.04
C TYR A 28 6.12 1.99 8.64
N MET A 29 5.66 0.74 8.56
CA MET A 29 5.48 0.04 7.28
C MET A 29 4.50 0.77 6.36
N CYS A 30 3.29 1.08 6.83
CA CYS A 30 2.24 1.70 6.01
C CYS A 30 2.61 3.12 5.57
N LYS A 31 3.27 3.89 6.44
CA LYS A 31 3.70 5.27 6.13
C LYS A 31 4.81 5.34 5.09
N ASN A 32 5.73 4.38 5.08
CA ASN A 32 6.86 4.33 4.13
C ASN A 32 6.58 3.51 2.86
N ALA A 33 5.42 2.85 2.77
CA ALA A 33 5.10 1.94 1.67
C ALA A 33 5.13 2.62 0.30
N VAL A 34 4.57 3.84 0.18
CA VAL A 34 4.48 4.57 -1.10
C VAL A 34 5.88 4.89 -1.63
N ASP A 35 6.73 5.49 -0.80
CA ASP A 35 8.10 5.84 -1.19
C ASP A 35 8.93 4.61 -1.56
N SER A 36 8.78 3.52 -0.80
CA SER A 36 9.47 2.25 -1.07
C SER A 36 9.06 1.64 -2.41
N ILE A 37 7.77 1.70 -2.77
CA ILE A 37 7.28 1.20 -4.07
C ILE A 37 7.77 2.06 -5.24
N ILE A 38 7.82 3.38 -5.06
CA ILE A 38 8.39 4.29 -6.07
C ILE A 38 9.90 4.04 -6.24
N GLU A 39 10.62 3.80 -5.15
CA GLU A 39 12.05 3.44 -5.21
C GLU A 39 12.27 2.17 -6.05
N LEU A 40 11.45 1.14 -5.85
CA LEU A 40 11.51 -0.08 -6.66
C LEU A 40 11.23 0.19 -8.14
N GLU A 41 10.31 1.10 -8.45
CA GLU A 41 10.04 1.51 -9.83
C GLU A 41 11.25 2.17 -10.48
N HIS A 42 11.95 3.05 -9.74
CA HIS A 42 13.21 3.65 -10.19
C HIS A 42 14.37 2.65 -10.31
N TYR A 43 14.37 1.56 -9.53
CA TYR A 43 15.30 0.43 -9.71
C TYR A 43 14.98 -0.43 -10.94
N GLY A 44 13.90 -0.13 -11.65
CA GLY A 44 13.54 -0.79 -12.91
C GLY A 44 12.59 -1.97 -12.74
N VAL A 45 11.90 -2.09 -11.60
CA VAL A 45 10.84 -3.09 -11.45
C VAL A 45 9.70 -2.77 -12.44
N PRO A 46 9.34 -3.71 -13.34
CA PRO A 46 8.39 -3.43 -14.42
C PRO A 46 6.95 -3.58 -13.93
N PHE A 47 6.47 -2.61 -13.14
CA PHE A 47 5.07 -2.56 -12.75
C PHE A 47 4.14 -2.33 -13.95
N SER A 48 2.99 -3.01 -13.93
CA SER A 48 1.88 -2.71 -14.84
C SER A 48 1.43 -1.25 -14.70
N ARG A 49 0.97 -0.65 -15.80
CA ARG A 49 0.62 0.77 -15.85
C ARG A 49 -0.85 1.02 -16.09
N THR A 50 -1.36 2.13 -15.55
CA THR A 50 -2.64 2.70 -15.96
C THR A 50 -2.50 3.37 -17.34
N GLU A 51 -3.62 3.77 -17.96
CA GLU A 51 -3.62 4.54 -19.21
C GLU A 51 -2.86 5.87 -19.07
N GLU A 52 -2.77 6.41 -17.85
CA GLU A 52 -2.02 7.63 -17.50
C GLU A 52 -0.52 7.38 -17.22
N GLY A 53 -0.05 6.13 -17.33
CA GLY A 53 1.35 5.76 -17.08
C GLY A 53 1.75 5.64 -15.61
N LYS A 54 0.79 5.77 -14.67
CA LYS A 54 1.04 5.52 -13.24
C LYS A 54 1.10 4.02 -12.93
N ILE A 55 1.68 3.65 -11.80
CA ILE A 55 1.65 2.25 -11.31
C ILE A 55 0.19 1.82 -11.14
N SER A 56 -0.19 0.72 -11.78
CA SER A 56 -1.53 0.16 -11.69
C SER A 56 -1.77 -0.49 -10.34
N GLN A 57 -2.83 -0.07 -9.64
CA GLN A 57 -3.29 -0.68 -8.39
C GLN A 57 -4.56 -1.47 -8.65
N LYS A 58 -4.65 -2.69 -8.10
CA LYS A 58 -5.86 -3.52 -8.15
C LYS A 58 -6.62 -3.34 -6.83
N GLY A 59 -7.93 -3.11 -6.91
CA GLY A 59 -8.79 -3.15 -5.72
C GLY A 59 -8.91 -4.58 -5.17
N LEU A 60 -9.12 -4.70 -3.87
CA LEU A 60 -9.59 -5.96 -3.28
C LEU A 60 -11.04 -6.18 -3.74
N SER A 61 -11.29 -7.22 -4.53
CA SER A 61 -12.63 -7.77 -4.70
C SER A 61 -12.98 -8.56 -3.45
N VAL A 62 -13.88 -8.03 -2.64
CA VAL A 62 -14.52 -8.81 -1.58
C VAL A 62 -15.78 -9.38 -2.21
N GLU A 63 -15.85 -10.71 -2.40
CA GLU A 63 -17.11 -11.40 -2.64
C GLU A 63 -17.96 -11.40 -1.36
#